data_AF-A0A2V8K855-F1
#
_entry.id   AF-A0A2V8K855-F1
#
_cell.length_a   1.000
_cell.length_b   1.000
_cell.length_c   1.000
_cell.angle_alpha   90.00
_cell.angle_beta   90.00
_cell.angle_gamma   90.00
#
_symmetry.space_group_name_H-M   'P 1'
#
loop_
_entity.id
_entity.type
_entity.pdbx_description
1 polymer ?
#
loop_
_entity_poly.entity_id
_entity_poly.type
_entity_poly.pdbx_seq_one_letter_code
_entity_poly.pdbx_strand_id
1 'polypeptide(L)'
;DGFLTTHTIENVRLPEPELMKQFVGRPSEGTRPLFDPRLPLMSGVVQNQDSYMKGKIAQRKWYDRVLPTLKGVMDEYTRLTGRKYDVVMPYRLDDAEYAIVGSGCMIETAEAVVDWIRENMGVKVGLLHVTCWRPYPSIEIVEALRHCKAISVVERLDVPMMQSNPLLCEMKAAFADAVSGTPGYPELDHMPRFFGGSAGLGSRDVRAGDFIAIVENMRSDSPRTYFTVGIKHESSLPVPVDPDVRSPGSFSMRGHSVGGYGSVTTNKVIATIAGEVFGMDVQAYPKYGSEKKGLPTTYYLTIAKDHIRVHSELEHVEFIPLNDVNAFNLENPLAGLSDNGMVFVQSPKTETAEIWAAVPAWARRNLIQKNARVFALDTVKIAKEVSSLADLQQRMQGIVLLGVFLRVTPFTAESGVSEEDLFKGVEKALRKYFGKRGERVVQDNLEAVSRGYRELLEIPRQVMLANPGKAQVVAQ
;
A
#
# COMPACT_ATOMS: atom_id res chain seq x y z
N ASP A 1 6.88 -6.55 -2.50
CA ASP A 1 7.53 -5.89 -1.36
C ASP A 1 7.03 -6.45 -0.01
N GLY A 2 7.95 -6.65 0.94
CA GLY A 2 7.59 -7.15 2.27
C GLY A 2 6.77 -6.13 3.05
N PHE A 3 5.74 -6.60 3.76
CA PHE A 3 4.72 -5.80 4.45
C PHE A 3 3.79 -5.02 3.50
N LEU A 4 4.35 -4.12 2.68
CA LEU A 4 3.59 -3.23 1.80
C LEU A 4 2.77 -3.96 0.72
N THR A 5 3.18 -5.18 0.34
CA THR A 5 2.35 -6.07 -0.51
C THR A 5 1.87 -7.30 0.27
N THR A 6 2.76 -7.94 1.03
CA THR A 6 2.47 -9.26 1.63
C THR A 6 1.50 -9.23 2.81
N HIS A 7 1.32 -8.08 3.45
CA HIS A 7 0.43 -7.90 4.62
C HIS A 7 -0.71 -6.90 4.36
N THR A 8 -0.80 -6.40 3.13
CA THR A 8 -1.88 -5.52 2.68
C THR A 8 -3.06 -6.37 2.25
N ILE A 9 -4.26 -5.96 2.66
CA ILE A 9 -5.52 -6.54 2.25
C ILE A 9 -6.08 -5.66 1.16
N GLU A 10 -6.34 -6.26 0.00
CA GLU A 10 -6.91 -5.56 -1.14
C GLU A 10 -7.96 -6.40 -1.83
N ASN A 11 -8.82 -5.73 -2.61
CA ASN A 11 -9.69 -6.40 -3.55
C ASN A 11 -8.84 -7.08 -4.62
N VAL A 12 -8.98 -8.39 -4.78
CA VAL A 12 -8.26 -9.15 -5.80
C VAL A 12 -9.21 -10.06 -6.56
N ARG A 13 -8.96 -10.18 -7.88
CA ARG A 13 -9.69 -11.11 -8.75
C ARG A 13 -8.95 -12.45 -8.80
N LEU A 14 -9.25 -13.32 -7.84
CA LEU A 14 -8.62 -14.65 -7.76
C LEU A 14 -8.96 -15.49 -9.01
N PRO A 15 -8.00 -16.27 -9.54
CA PRO A 15 -8.29 -17.19 -10.63
C PRO A 15 -9.21 -18.33 -10.16
N GLU A 16 -10.22 -18.64 -10.96
CA GLU A 16 -11.10 -19.79 -10.71
C GLU A 16 -10.33 -21.12 -10.88
N PRO A 17 -10.72 -22.19 -10.18
CA PRO A 17 -10.09 -23.51 -10.31
C PRO A 17 -9.99 -24.00 -11.77
N GLU A 18 -10.99 -23.70 -12.59
CA GLU A 18 -11.09 -24.07 -13.99
C GLU A 18 -10.05 -23.32 -14.83
N LEU A 19 -9.91 -22.01 -14.61
CA LEU A 19 -8.85 -21.20 -15.23
C LEU A 19 -7.47 -21.72 -14.84
N MET A 20 -7.25 -22.06 -13.56
CA MET A 20 -5.96 -22.60 -13.12
C MET A 20 -5.62 -23.94 -13.81
N LYS A 21 -6.60 -24.83 -13.96
CA LYS A 21 -6.42 -26.10 -14.69
C LYS A 21 -6.10 -25.86 -16.17
N GLN A 22 -6.78 -24.92 -16.81
CA GLN A 22 -6.57 -24.58 -18.22
C GLN A 22 -5.20 -23.93 -18.44
N PHE A 23 -4.83 -22.97 -17.60
CA PHE A 23 -3.61 -22.17 -17.77
C PHE A 23 -2.34 -22.94 -17.43
N VAL A 24 -2.33 -23.70 -16.32
CA VAL A 24 -1.14 -24.45 -15.88
C VAL A 24 -1.04 -25.81 -16.58
N GLY A 25 -2.18 -26.42 -16.93
CA GLY A 25 -2.22 -27.77 -17.49
C GLY A 25 -1.85 -28.87 -16.49
N ARG A 26 -1.72 -30.11 -16.96
CA ARG A 26 -1.31 -31.23 -16.11
C ARG A 26 0.21 -31.29 -16.03
N PRO A 27 0.84 -31.40 -14.84
CA PRO A 27 2.30 -31.51 -14.74
C PRO A 27 2.90 -32.63 -15.59
N SER A 28 2.19 -33.75 -15.75
CA SER A 28 2.62 -34.90 -16.56
C SER A 28 2.76 -34.61 -18.06
N GLU A 29 2.18 -33.52 -18.56
CA GLU A 29 2.23 -33.13 -19.97
C GLU A 29 3.46 -32.25 -20.28
N GLY A 30 3.96 -31.50 -19.28
CA GLY A 30 5.05 -30.55 -19.45
C GLY A 30 6.33 -30.83 -18.66
N THR A 31 6.30 -31.80 -17.73
CA THR A 31 7.45 -32.09 -16.86
C THR A 31 7.88 -33.56 -16.97
N ARG A 32 9.19 -33.78 -16.91
CA ARG A 32 9.77 -35.13 -16.84
C ARG A 32 9.92 -35.53 -15.36
N PRO A 33 9.47 -36.73 -14.95
CA PRO A 33 9.81 -37.25 -13.64
C PRO A 33 11.32 -37.53 -13.57
N LEU A 34 12.02 -36.83 -12.66
CA LEU A 34 13.46 -37.00 -12.48
C LEU A 34 13.82 -38.29 -11.73
N PHE A 35 12.92 -38.77 -10.87
CA PHE A 35 13.12 -39.94 -10.03
C PHE A 35 12.08 -41.03 -10.35
N ASP A 36 12.13 -41.56 -11.57
CA ASP A 36 11.38 -42.76 -11.97
C ASP A 36 12.34 -43.95 -12.13
N PRO A 37 12.26 -45.00 -11.29
CA PRO A 37 13.11 -46.19 -11.40
C PRO A 37 12.99 -46.92 -12.75
N ARG A 38 11.91 -46.70 -13.50
CA ARG A 38 11.70 -47.27 -14.85
C ARG A 38 12.38 -46.46 -15.95
N LEU A 39 12.70 -45.20 -15.68
CA LEU A 39 13.39 -44.28 -16.59
C LEU A 39 14.63 -43.68 -15.88
N PRO A 40 15.61 -44.51 -15.51
CA PRO A 40 16.72 -44.10 -14.66
C PRO A 40 17.50 -42.94 -15.30
N LEU A 41 17.81 -41.95 -14.48
CA LEU A 41 18.63 -40.79 -14.85
C LEU A 41 19.63 -40.51 -13.74
N MET A 42 20.85 -40.18 -14.14
CA MET A 42 21.89 -39.71 -13.22
C MET A 42 21.99 -38.19 -13.34
N SER A 43 21.84 -37.49 -12.21
CA SER A 43 21.94 -36.03 -12.11
C SER A 43 22.98 -35.64 -11.07
N GLY A 44 23.62 -34.48 -11.22
CA GLY A 44 24.59 -33.97 -10.26
C GLY A 44 25.93 -34.71 -10.22
N VAL A 45 26.34 -35.30 -11.35
CA VAL A 45 27.64 -36.01 -11.45
C VAL A 45 28.82 -35.05 -11.25
N VAL A 46 29.92 -35.59 -10.71
CA VAL A 46 31.20 -34.89 -10.65
C VAL A 46 31.78 -34.80 -12.06
N GLN A 47 32.19 -33.61 -12.48
CA GLN A 47 32.70 -33.34 -13.81
C GLN A 47 34.09 -32.71 -13.75
N ASN A 48 35.00 -33.15 -14.63
CA ASN A 48 36.26 -32.47 -14.87
C ASN A 48 36.05 -31.19 -15.71
N GLN A 49 37.08 -30.35 -15.80
CA GLN A 49 37.03 -29.00 -16.36
C GLN A 49 36.45 -28.96 -17.78
N ASP A 50 36.90 -29.86 -18.67
CA ASP A 50 36.43 -29.94 -20.06
C ASP A 50 34.92 -30.18 -20.16
N SER A 51 34.41 -31.21 -19.47
CA SER A 51 32.99 -31.55 -19.45
C SER A 51 32.14 -30.48 -18.80
N TYR A 52 32.65 -29.85 -17.74
CA TYR A 52 31.91 -28.84 -16.98
C TYR A 52 31.61 -27.61 -17.83
N MET A 53 32.60 -27.05 -18.54
CA MET A 53 32.39 -25.87 -19.37
C MET A 53 31.40 -26.16 -20.50
N LYS A 54 31.52 -27.30 -21.18
CA LYS A 54 30.57 -27.74 -22.23
C LYS A 54 29.16 -27.83 -21.69
N GLY A 55 28.98 -28.49 -20.53
CA GLY A 55 27.69 -28.65 -19.88
C GLY A 55 27.05 -27.32 -19.47
N LYS A 56 27.84 -26.39 -18.93
CA LYS A 56 27.35 -25.06 -18.54
C LYS A 56 26.96 -24.20 -19.73
N ILE A 57 27.77 -24.14 -20.78
CA ILE A 57 27.46 -23.36 -21.98
C ILE A 57 26.28 -23.97 -22.74
N ALA A 58 26.16 -25.30 -22.78
CA ALA A 58 25.03 -25.97 -23.43
C ALA A 58 23.65 -25.57 -22.84
N GLN A 59 23.60 -25.08 -21.60
CA GLN A 59 22.35 -24.61 -20.98
C GLN A 59 21.82 -23.33 -21.64
N ARG A 60 22.67 -22.53 -22.30
CA ARG A 60 22.26 -21.28 -22.97
C ARG A 60 21.14 -21.51 -23.98
N LYS A 61 21.21 -22.63 -24.72
CA LYS A 61 20.14 -23.05 -25.66
C LYS A 61 18.74 -23.08 -25.02
N TRP A 62 18.65 -23.37 -23.72
CA TRP A 62 17.39 -23.36 -22.98
C TRP A 62 17.08 -21.98 -22.41
N TYR A 63 18.07 -21.28 -21.86
CA TYR A 63 17.90 -19.93 -21.30
C TYR A 63 17.49 -18.89 -22.35
N ASP A 64 18.02 -18.97 -23.58
CA ASP A 64 17.68 -18.06 -24.68
C ASP A 64 16.19 -18.17 -25.08
N ARG A 65 15.53 -19.29 -24.73
CA ARG A 65 14.10 -19.50 -24.98
C ARG A 65 13.21 -18.98 -23.87
N VAL A 66 13.76 -18.64 -22.70
CA VAL A 66 12.95 -18.28 -21.51
C VAL A 66 12.19 -16.98 -21.75
N LEU A 67 12.85 -15.93 -22.24
CA LEU A 67 12.21 -14.63 -22.48
C LEU A 67 11.04 -14.71 -23.49
N PRO A 68 11.22 -15.24 -24.72
CA PRO A 68 10.11 -15.35 -25.66
C PRO A 68 8.99 -16.28 -25.16
N THR A 69 9.34 -17.34 -24.41
CA THR A 69 8.32 -18.21 -23.79
C THR A 69 7.53 -17.47 -22.72
N LEU A 70 8.20 -16.70 -21.87
CA LEU A 70 7.57 -15.91 -20.81
C LEU A 70 6.59 -14.89 -21.39
N LYS A 71 6.99 -14.17 -22.45
CA LYS A 71 6.11 -13.23 -23.16
C LYS A 71 4.87 -13.93 -23.72
N GLY A 72 5.05 -15.08 -24.39
CA GLY A 72 3.93 -15.88 -24.88
C GLY A 72 2.97 -16.35 -23.77
N VAL A 73 3.50 -16.70 -22.59
CA VAL A 73 2.67 -17.08 -21.42
C VAL A 73 1.92 -15.86 -20.85
N MET A 74 2.54 -14.68 -20.81
CA MET A 74 1.89 -13.43 -20.41
C MET A 74 0.77 -13.02 -21.38
N ASP A 75 0.99 -13.18 -22.69
CA ASP A 75 -0.03 -12.97 -23.73
C ASP A 75 -1.19 -13.95 -23.59
N GLU A 76 -0.91 -15.23 -23.33
CA GLU A 76 -1.93 -16.22 -23.08
C GLU A 76 -2.77 -15.87 -21.84
N TYR A 77 -2.12 -15.47 -20.75
CA TYR A 77 -2.82 -15.03 -19.54
C TYR A 77 -3.71 -13.82 -19.80
N THR A 78 -3.22 -12.87 -20.61
CA THR A 78 -3.97 -11.70 -21.05
C THR A 78 -5.21 -12.11 -21.83
N ARG A 79 -5.07 -13.02 -22.81
CA ARG A 79 -6.20 -13.52 -23.61
C ARG A 79 -7.25 -14.24 -22.75
N LEU A 80 -6.83 -15.00 -21.75
CA LEU A 80 -7.75 -15.75 -20.88
C LEU A 80 -8.45 -14.89 -19.84
N THR A 81 -7.84 -13.78 -19.42
CA THR A 81 -8.30 -13.04 -18.22
C THR A 81 -8.61 -11.57 -18.48
N GLY A 82 -8.22 -11.04 -19.64
CA GLY A 82 -8.24 -9.61 -19.96
C GLY A 82 -7.18 -8.78 -19.22
N ARG A 83 -6.40 -9.38 -18.31
CA ARG A 83 -5.37 -8.67 -17.53
C ARG A 83 -4.04 -8.69 -18.28
N LYS A 84 -3.64 -7.53 -18.80
CA LYS A 84 -2.38 -7.38 -19.53
C LYS A 84 -1.19 -7.45 -18.57
N TYR A 85 -0.27 -8.36 -18.85
CA TYR A 85 1.06 -8.39 -18.28
C TYR A 85 2.08 -8.42 -19.41
N ASP A 86 3.24 -7.83 -19.17
CA ASP A 86 4.40 -7.88 -20.06
C ASP A 86 5.65 -7.78 -19.18
N VAL A 87 6.85 -8.00 -19.75
CA VAL A 87 8.15 -7.99 -19.04
C VAL A 87 8.56 -6.58 -18.58
N VAL A 88 7.99 -5.57 -19.23
CA VAL A 88 7.99 -4.17 -18.81
C VAL A 88 6.62 -3.58 -19.07
N MET A 89 6.12 -2.74 -18.18
CA MET A 89 4.81 -2.09 -18.32
C MET A 89 5.02 -0.57 -18.41
N PRO A 90 4.92 0.02 -19.61
CA PRO A 90 5.02 1.47 -19.79
C PRO A 90 3.74 2.15 -19.33
N TYR A 91 3.88 3.34 -18.74
CA TYR A 91 2.77 4.17 -18.30
C TYR A 91 3.04 5.64 -18.67
N ARG A 92 2.17 6.24 -19.49
CA ARG A 92 2.30 7.63 -19.98
C ARG A 92 3.65 7.92 -20.66
N LEU A 93 4.24 6.95 -21.37
CA LEU A 93 5.56 7.10 -22.02
C LEU A 93 5.51 7.57 -23.48
N ASP A 94 4.37 7.48 -24.17
CA ASP A 94 4.26 7.78 -25.61
C ASP A 94 4.75 9.19 -25.99
N ASP A 95 4.57 10.18 -25.12
CA ASP A 95 5.00 11.56 -25.31
C ASP A 95 5.97 12.05 -24.21
N ALA A 96 6.48 11.14 -23.38
CA ALA A 96 7.27 11.50 -22.20
C ALA A 96 8.65 12.04 -22.57
N GLU A 97 9.03 13.15 -21.95
CA GLU A 97 10.39 13.68 -21.98
C GLU A 97 11.24 13.15 -20.82
N TYR A 98 10.60 12.76 -19.72
CA TYR A 98 11.24 12.25 -18.51
C TYR A 98 10.61 10.92 -18.12
N ALA A 99 11.41 9.98 -17.60
CA ALA A 99 10.88 8.72 -17.11
C ALA A 99 11.37 8.39 -15.70
N ILE A 100 10.45 7.88 -14.87
CA ILE A 100 10.80 7.15 -13.65
C ILE A 100 10.81 5.66 -14.00
N VAL A 101 11.78 4.90 -13.49
CA VAL A 101 11.87 3.46 -13.72
C VAL A 101 12.07 2.75 -12.40
N GLY A 102 11.39 1.62 -12.20
CA GLY A 102 11.62 0.77 -11.03
C GLY A 102 10.71 -0.45 -11.03
N SER A 103 10.52 -1.06 -9.86
CA SER A 103 9.75 -2.30 -9.70
C SER A 103 9.01 -2.33 -8.36
N GLY A 104 7.96 -3.15 -8.27
CA GLY A 104 7.22 -3.40 -7.04
C GLY A 104 6.13 -2.35 -6.75
N CYS A 105 5.59 -2.36 -5.53
CA CYS A 105 4.37 -1.62 -5.21
C CYS A 105 4.56 -0.09 -5.22
N MET A 106 5.79 0.39 -5.04
CA MET A 106 6.09 1.83 -5.12
C MET A 106 5.80 2.40 -6.51
N ILE A 107 5.83 1.57 -7.55
CA ILE A 107 5.58 1.97 -8.93
C ILE A 107 4.08 2.26 -9.16
N GLU A 108 3.17 1.51 -8.53
CA GLU A 108 1.75 1.86 -8.56
C GLU A 108 1.49 3.23 -7.95
N THR A 109 2.17 3.57 -6.84
CA THR A 109 2.09 4.92 -6.26
C THR A 109 2.65 5.96 -7.22
N ALA A 110 3.77 5.67 -7.89
CA ALA A 110 4.34 6.55 -8.89
C ALA A 110 3.39 6.79 -10.08
N GLU A 111 2.54 5.83 -10.48
CA GLU A 111 1.53 6.05 -11.54
C GLU A 111 0.55 7.17 -11.17
N ALA A 112 0.00 7.15 -9.95
CA ALA A 112 -0.90 8.19 -9.46
C ALA A 112 -0.19 9.57 -9.40
N VAL A 113 1.09 9.58 -9.03
CA VAL A 113 1.89 10.81 -8.97
C VAL A 113 2.23 11.31 -10.37
N VAL A 114 2.50 10.43 -11.34
CA VAL A 114 2.73 10.82 -12.74
C VAL A 114 1.51 11.52 -13.32
N ASP A 115 0.30 10.98 -13.10
CA ASP A 115 -0.94 11.67 -13.49
C ASP A 115 -1.02 13.07 -12.85
N TRP A 116 -0.80 13.16 -11.53
CA TRP A 116 -0.82 14.44 -10.81
C TRP A 116 0.21 15.45 -11.35
N ILE A 117 1.46 15.03 -11.59
CA ILE A 117 2.53 15.88 -12.12
C ILE A 117 2.16 16.38 -13.52
N ARG A 118 1.65 15.51 -14.38
CA ARG A 118 1.23 15.89 -15.74
C ARG A 118 0.11 16.92 -15.70
N GLU A 119 -0.88 16.71 -14.84
CA GLU A 119 -2.06 17.59 -14.72
C GLU A 119 -1.75 18.93 -14.05
N ASN A 120 -0.95 18.94 -12.99
CA ASN A 120 -0.75 20.12 -12.14
C ASN A 120 0.54 20.90 -12.44
N MET A 121 1.55 20.24 -13.00
CA MET A 121 2.85 20.84 -13.31
C MET A 121 3.11 20.95 -14.81
N GLY A 122 2.29 20.31 -15.65
CA GLY A 122 2.44 20.31 -17.11
C GLY A 122 3.71 19.59 -17.61
N VAL A 123 4.32 18.75 -16.78
CA VAL A 123 5.55 18.04 -17.13
C VAL A 123 5.22 16.73 -17.80
N LYS A 124 5.77 16.50 -18.99
CA LYS A 124 5.65 15.24 -19.72
C LYS A 124 6.54 14.16 -19.11
N VAL A 125 6.16 13.67 -17.94
CA VAL A 125 6.79 12.52 -17.29
C VAL A 125 5.97 11.26 -17.58
N GLY A 126 6.67 10.13 -17.71
CA GLY A 126 6.10 8.79 -17.74
C GLY A 126 6.83 7.86 -16.76
N LEU A 127 6.43 6.60 -16.76
CA LEU A 127 6.91 5.58 -15.84
C LEU A 127 7.12 4.27 -16.59
N LEU A 128 8.18 3.54 -16.26
CA LEU A 128 8.38 2.16 -16.71
C LEU A 128 8.45 1.22 -15.50
N HIS A 129 7.46 0.34 -15.37
CA HIS A 129 7.49 -0.74 -14.39
C HIS A 129 8.24 -1.94 -14.96
N VAL A 130 9.40 -2.27 -14.39
CA VAL A 130 10.13 -3.51 -14.70
C VAL A 130 9.53 -4.66 -13.87
N THR A 131 8.67 -5.45 -14.49
CA THR A 131 7.96 -6.58 -13.86
C THR A 131 8.78 -7.88 -13.93
N CYS A 132 9.66 -8.00 -14.92
CA CYS A 132 10.59 -9.11 -15.09
C CYS A 132 12.03 -8.60 -15.02
N TRP A 133 12.73 -8.89 -13.93
CA TRP A 133 14.16 -8.56 -13.82
C TRP A 133 15.04 -9.62 -14.51
N ARG A 134 14.62 -10.89 -14.52
CA ARG A 134 15.35 -12.00 -15.14
C ARG A 134 14.40 -12.96 -15.87
N PRO A 135 14.61 -13.27 -17.16
CA PRO A 135 15.66 -12.70 -18.05
C PRO A 135 15.52 -11.19 -18.21
N TYR A 136 16.66 -10.48 -18.31
CA TYR A 136 16.65 -9.02 -18.36
C TYR A 136 16.11 -8.53 -19.73
N PRO A 137 15.02 -7.74 -19.76
CA PRO A 137 14.34 -7.35 -20.99
C PRO A 137 14.98 -6.09 -21.60
N SER A 138 16.24 -6.19 -22.03
CA SER A 138 17.03 -5.02 -22.45
C SER A 138 16.45 -4.30 -23.66
N ILE A 139 16.01 -5.04 -24.69
CA ILE A 139 15.44 -4.46 -25.91
C ILE A 139 14.14 -3.73 -25.60
N GLU A 140 13.24 -4.34 -24.82
CA GLU A 140 11.96 -3.74 -24.45
C GLU A 140 12.14 -2.49 -23.58
N ILE A 141 13.12 -2.49 -22.65
CA ILE A 141 13.45 -1.31 -21.84
C ILE A 141 13.93 -0.16 -22.73
N VAL A 142 14.87 -0.43 -23.65
CA VAL A 142 15.43 0.60 -24.52
C VAL A 142 14.34 1.15 -25.45
N GLU A 143 13.52 0.29 -26.05
CA GLU A 143 12.43 0.73 -26.93
C GLU A 143 11.41 1.61 -26.21
N ALA A 144 11.05 1.28 -24.96
CA ALA A 144 10.12 2.08 -24.19
C ALA A 144 10.67 3.47 -23.77
N LEU A 145 11.99 3.66 -23.79
CA LEU A 145 12.65 4.82 -23.17
C LEU A 145 13.56 5.62 -24.12
N ARG A 146 13.78 5.15 -25.35
CA ARG A 146 14.67 5.75 -26.37
C ARG A 146 14.42 7.23 -26.68
N HIS A 147 13.19 7.71 -26.45
CA HIS A 147 12.78 9.10 -26.71
C HIS A 147 12.98 10.03 -25.52
N CYS A 148 13.19 9.50 -24.30
CA CYS A 148 13.28 10.29 -23.08
C CYS A 148 14.59 11.09 -23.01
N LYS A 149 14.55 12.35 -22.56
CA LYS A 149 15.72 13.20 -22.31
C LYS A 149 16.48 12.76 -21.06
N ALA A 150 15.76 12.31 -20.04
CA ALA A 150 16.31 11.91 -18.75
C ALA A 150 15.49 10.80 -18.10
N ILE A 151 16.18 9.92 -17.37
CA ILE A 151 15.62 8.73 -16.75
C ILE A 151 16.15 8.62 -15.32
N SER A 152 15.25 8.56 -14.34
CA SER A 152 15.56 8.23 -12.95
C SER A 152 15.18 6.81 -12.63
N VAL A 153 16.16 5.99 -12.26
CA VAL A 153 15.96 4.59 -11.87
C VAL A 153 15.95 4.51 -10.36
N VAL A 154 14.80 4.12 -9.79
CA VAL A 154 14.55 4.05 -8.36
C VAL A 154 14.53 2.58 -7.93
N GLU A 155 15.43 2.22 -7.01
CA GLU A 155 15.61 0.84 -6.59
C GLU A 155 15.41 0.70 -5.07
N ARG A 156 14.74 -0.39 -4.65
CA ARG A 156 14.53 -0.71 -3.23
C ARG A 156 15.71 -1.42 -2.59
N LEU A 157 16.90 -0.87 -2.81
CA LEU A 157 18.19 -1.37 -2.35
C LEU A 157 19.22 -0.24 -2.42
N ASP A 158 20.40 -0.50 -1.88
CA ASP A 158 21.57 0.37 -2.08
C ASP A 158 22.84 -0.49 -2.13
N VAL A 159 23.65 -0.35 -3.17
CA VAL A 159 24.96 -1.03 -3.29
C VAL A 159 26.08 0.00 -3.50
N PRO A 160 26.59 0.63 -2.43
CA PRO A 160 27.56 1.74 -2.52
C PRO A 160 28.85 1.44 -3.29
N MET A 161 29.26 0.17 -3.33
CA MET A 161 30.51 -0.26 -3.96
C MET A 161 30.35 -0.59 -5.46
N MET A 162 29.14 -0.51 -6.02
CA MET A 162 28.91 -0.67 -7.45
C MET A 162 28.94 0.68 -8.16
N GLN A 163 29.29 0.68 -9.45
CA GLN A 163 29.28 1.87 -10.31
C GLN A 163 27.91 2.55 -10.35
N SER A 164 26.85 1.77 -10.23
CA SER A 164 25.44 2.16 -10.11
C SER A 164 24.71 1.00 -9.47
N ASN A 165 23.56 1.26 -8.85
CA ASN A 165 22.69 0.18 -8.38
C ASN A 165 22.33 -0.78 -9.55
N PRO A 166 22.02 -2.06 -9.29
CA PRO A 166 22.04 -3.09 -10.31
C PRO A 166 21.09 -2.83 -11.49
N LEU A 167 19.86 -2.34 -11.28
CA LEU A 167 18.94 -2.07 -12.40
C LEU A 167 19.49 -0.92 -13.26
N LEU A 168 19.94 0.16 -12.63
CA LEU A 168 20.55 1.29 -13.34
C LEU A 168 21.80 0.86 -14.12
N CYS A 169 22.63 -0.01 -13.53
CA CYS A 169 23.84 -0.52 -14.19
C CYS A 169 23.50 -1.31 -15.45
N GLU A 170 22.50 -2.20 -15.38
CA GLU A 170 22.04 -3.00 -16.51
C GLU A 170 21.38 -2.14 -17.59
N MET A 171 20.64 -1.09 -17.20
CA MET A 171 20.04 -0.15 -18.15
C MET A 171 21.11 0.64 -18.91
N LYS A 172 22.13 1.15 -18.21
CA LYS A 172 23.25 1.82 -18.87
C LYS A 172 23.96 0.91 -19.86
N ALA A 173 24.12 -0.38 -19.54
CA ALA A 173 24.68 -1.37 -20.47
C ALA A 173 23.78 -1.61 -21.68
N ALA A 174 22.47 -1.76 -21.49
CA ALA A 174 21.51 -1.93 -22.58
C ALA A 174 21.49 -0.74 -23.55
N PHE A 175 21.53 0.49 -23.02
CA PHE A 175 21.63 1.68 -23.86
C PHE A 175 22.98 1.81 -24.56
N ALA A 176 24.08 1.37 -23.94
CA ALA A 176 25.37 1.32 -24.60
C ALA A 176 25.39 0.31 -25.77
N ASP A 177 24.73 -0.84 -25.61
CA ASP A 177 24.55 -1.81 -26.71
C ASP A 177 23.76 -1.21 -27.86
N ALA A 178 22.69 -0.46 -27.57
CA ALA A 178 21.88 0.23 -28.58
C ALA A 178 22.69 1.30 -29.34
N VAL A 179 23.47 2.14 -28.64
CA VAL A 179 24.39 3.11 -29.26
C VAL A 179 25.43 2.42 -30.14
N SER A 180 25.89 1.24 -29.73
CA SER A 180 26.91 0.46 -30.46
C SER A 180 26.36 -0.25 -31.71
N GLY A 181 25.04 -0.16 -31.97
CA GLY A 181 24.40 -0.81 -33.11
C GLY A 181 24.28 -2.33 -32.96
N THR A 182 24.20 -2.84 -31.71
CA THR A 182 24.02 -4.28 -31.46
C THR A 182 22.72 -4.77 -32.11
N PRO A 183 22.73 -5.86 -32.91
CA PRO A 183 21.54 -6.35 -33.59
C PRO A 183 20.35 -6.59 -32.65
N GLY A 184 19.17 -6.08 -33.05
CA GLY A 184 17.92 -6.24 -32.32
C GLY A 184 17.56 -5.08 -31.37
N TYR A 185 18.52 -4.23 -31.02
CA TYR A 185 18.22 -2.99 -30.31
C TYR A 185 17.65 -1.93 -31.26
N PRO A 186 16.75 -1.06 -30.77
CA PRO A 186 16.23 0.04 -31.56
C PRO A 186 17.26 1.17 -31.70
N GLU A 187 17.11 1.96 -32.76
CA GLU A 187 17.88 3.20 -32.93
C GLU A 187 17.47 4.23 -31.86
N LEU A 188 18.45 4.90 -31.27
CA LEU A 188 18.20 5.94 -30.27
C LEU A 188 18.05 7.31 -30.94
N ASP A 189 17.11 8.11 -30.44
CA ASP A 189 16.97 9.51 -30.82
C ASP A 189 18.13 10.34 -30.24
N HIS A 190 18.45 10.08 -28.96
CA HIS A 190 19.62 10.59 -28.25
C HIS A 190 19.93 9.71 -27.03
N MET A 191 21.10 9.88 -26.42
CA MET A 191 21.44 9.19 -25.18
C MET A 191 20.78 9.92 -23.98
N PRO A 192 19.85 9.30 -23.24
CA PRO A 192 19.25 9.92 -22.07
C PRO A 192 20.28 10.13 -20.95
N ARG A 193 20.04 11.16 -20.14
CA ARG A 193 20.74 11.32 -18.86
C ARG A 193 20.17 10.36 -17.84
N PHE A 194 21.04 9.62 -17.16
CA PHE A 194 20.65 8.62 -16.18
C PHE A 194 20.93 9.07 -14.74
N PHE A 195 19.93 8.88 -13.87
CA PHE A 195 20.00 9.16 -12.44
C PHE A 195 19.63 7.91 -11.63
N GLY A 196 20.31 7.68 -10.51
CA GLY A 196 20.08 6.53 -9.63
C GLY A 196 19.52 6.95 -8.27
N GLY A 197 18.43 6.33 -7.86
CA GLY A 197 17.76 6.59 -6.59
C GLY A 197 17.68 5.33 -5.72
N SER A 198 18.08 5.46 -4.46
CA SER A 198 17.80 4.43 -3.43
C SER A 198 16.61 4.87 -2.59
N ALA A 199 15.57 4.03 -2.51
CA ALA A 199 14.31 4.37 -1.85
C ALA A 199 13.67 3.16 -1.16
N GLY A 200 12.87 3.38 -0.12
CA GLY A 200 12.01 2.34 0.45
C GLY A 200 12.72 1.14 1.12
N LEU A 201 14.00 1.27 1.48
CA LEU A 201 14.72 0.24 2.22
C LEU A 201 14.05 0.00 3.59
N GLY A 202 13.94 -1.27 4.00
CA GLY A 202 13.33 -1.63 5.29
C GLY A 202 11.85 -1.26 5.40
N SER A 203 11.11 -1.27 4.28
CA SER A 203 9.70 -0.85 4.19
C SER A 203 9.48 0.62 4.57
N ARG A 204 10.51 1.46 4.46
CA ARG A 204 10.34 2.92 4.50
C ARG A 204 9.38 3.36 3.40
N ASP A 205 8.50 4.30 3.69
CA ASP A 205 7.58 4.82 2.68
C ASP A 205 8.29 5.64 1.61
N VAL A 206 7.72 5.58 0.42
CA VAL A 206 8.03 6.48 -0.70
C VAL A 206 6.71 7.11 -1.10
N ARG A 207 6.57 8.41 -0.82
CA ARG A 207 5.31 9.15 -0.93
C ARG A 207 5.26 9.98 -2.21
N ALA A 208 4.14 10.65 -2.45
CA ALA A 208 3.93 11.48 -3.64
C ALA A 208 5.03 12.53 -3.80
N GLY A 209 5.37 13.23 -2.72
CA GLY A 209 6.40 14.25 -2.74
C GLY A 209 7.80 13.74 -3.06
N ASP A 210 8.11 12.48 -2.74
CA ASP A 210 9.38 11.86 -3.08
C ASP A 210 9.51 11.67 -4.61
N PHE A 211 8.44 11.21 -5.27
CA PHE A 211 8.41 11.07 -6.74
C PHE A 211 8.42 12.43 -7.45
N ILE A 212 7.77 13.45 -6.89
CA ILE A 212 7.84 14.82 -7.41
C ILE A 212 9.29 15.34 -7.31
N ALA A 213 9.95 15.13 -6.17
CA ALA A 213 11.35 15.51 -6.00
C ALA A 213 12.27 14.83 -7.02
N ILE A 214 12.01 13.57 -7.36
CA ILE A 214 12.75 12.83 -8.41
C ILE A 214 12.61 13.51 -9.78
N VAL A 215 11.39 13.92 -10.15
CA VAL A 215 11.15 14.62 -11.43
C VAL A 215 11.81 15.99 -11.45
N GLU A 216 11.70 16.75 -10.36
CA GLU A 216 12.38 18.04 -10.23
C GLU A 216 13.91 17.89 -10.29
N ASN A 217 14.47 16.83 -9.71
CA ASN A 217 15.90 16.54 -9.83
C ASN A 217 16.29 16.33 -11.29
N MET A 218 15.51 15.62 -12.12
CA MET A 218 15.83 15.45 -13.54
C MET A 218 15.78 16.76 -14.34
N ARG A 219 14.99 17.73 -13.88
CA ARG A 219 14.78 19.04 -14.53
C ARG A 219 15.74 20.13 -14.04
N SER A 220 16.43 19.89 -12.93
CA SER A 220 17.36 20.85 -12.31
C SER A 220 18.59 21.12 -13.20
N ASP A 221 19.09 22.35 -13.15
CA ASP A 221 20.35 22.77 -13.76
C ASP A 221 21.57 22.11 -13.11
N SER A 222 21.44 21.68 -11.85
CA SER A 222 22.49 21.01 -11.07
C SER A 222 21.94 19.74 -10.42
N PRO A 223 21.62 18.71 -11.22
CA PRO A 223 20.93 17.53 -10.73
C PRO A 223 21.91 16.57 -10.06
N ARG A 224 21.43 15.84 -9.06
CA ARG A 224 22.19 14.79 -8.40
C ARG A 224 22.10 13.49 -9.19
N THR A 225 23.25 12.99 -9.64
CA THR A 225 23.37 11.71 -10.37
C THR A 225 22.99 10.50 -9.51
N TYR A 226 23.27 10.57 -8.21
CA TYR A 226 22.80 9.63 -7.20
C TYR A 226 22.03 10.38 -6.12
N PHE A 227 20.91 9.82 -5.67
CA PHE A 227 20.07 10.43 -4.65
C PHE A 227 19.37 9.39 -3.77
N THR A 228 18.82 9.86 -2.64
CA THR A 228 17.88 9.11 -1.81
C THR A 228 16.59 9.90 -1.63
N VAL A 229 15.52 9.20 -1.26
CA VAL A 229 14.21 9.81 -0.90
C VAL A 229 13.65 9.17 0.36
N GLY A 230 12.70 9.83 1.03
CA GLY A 230 12.07 9.33 2.27
C GLY A 230 12.95 9.37 3.54
N ILE A 231 14.18 9.90 3.49
CA ILE A 231 15.10 10.01 4.63
C ILE A 231 15.75 11.39 4.72
N LYS A 232 16.27 11.75 5.90
CA LYS A 232 17.12 12.94 6.09
C LYS A 232 18.58 12.53 5.89
N HIS A 233 19.18 12.90 4.77
CA HIS A 233 20.58 12.57 4.44
C HIS A 233 21.14 13.60 3.46
N GLU A 234 22.47 13.72 3.33
CA GLU A 234 23.07 14.66 2.37
C GLU A 234 22.71 14.35 0.91
N SER A 235 22.49 13.07 0.59
CA SER A 235 22.03 12.63 -0.73
C SER A 235 20.52 12.74 -0.93
N SER A 236 19.74 13.15 0.08
CA SER A 236 18.28 13.19 -0.03
C SER A 236 17.81 14.33 -0.92
N LEU A 237 16.85 14.07 -1.80
CA LEU A 237 16.19 15.12 -2.56
C LEU A 237 15.22 15.90 -1.65
N PRO A 238 15.21 17.25 -1.71
CA PRO A 238 14.23 18.03 -0.99
C PRO A 238 12.84 17.83 -1.60
N VAL A 239 11.85 17.57 -0.76
CA VAL A 239 10.45 17.42 -1.18
C VAL A 239 9.82 18.81 -1.31
N PRO A 240 9.44 19.26 -2.52
CA PRO A 240 8.87 20.59 -2.71
C PRO A 240 7.40 20.67 -2.28
N VAL A 241 6.64 19.61 -2.53
CA VAL A 241 5.22 19.46 -2.20
C VAL A 241 4.92 17.96 -2.05
N ASP A 242 3.97 17.61 -1.20
CA ASP A 242 3.51 16.23 -0.97
C ASP A 242 1.98 16.20 -1.07
N PRO A 243 1.42 16.13 -2.30
CA PRO A 243 -0.01 16.26 -2.52
C PRO A 243 -0.76 14.95 -2.26
N ASP A 244 -2.07 15.07 -2.03
CA ASP A 244 -2.97 13.93 -2.06
C ASP A 244 -3.17 13.45 -3.51
N VAL A 245 -2.68 12.25 -3.80
CA VAL A 245 -2.80 11.60 -5.12
C VAL A 245 -3.79 10.44 -5.12
N ARG A 246 -4.61 10.31 -4.07
CA ARG A 246 -5.69 9.32 -4.03
C ARG A 246 -6.76 9.69 -5.07
N SER A 247 -7.48 8.68 -5.57
CA SER A 247 -8.60 8.91 -6.49
C SER A 247 -9.66 9.81 -5.84
N PRO A 248 -10.26 10.77 -6.57
CA PRO A 248 -11.30 11.64 -6.01
C PRO A 248 -12.44 10.84 -5.37
N GLY A 249 -12.87 11.26 -4.18
CA GLY A 249 -13.89 10.54 -3.40
C GLY A 249 -13.36 9.33 -2.63
N SER A 250 -12.05 9.10 -2.62
CA SER A 250 -11.42 8.16 -1.69
C SER A 250 -11.63 8.61 -0.24
N PHE A 251 -11.75 7.62 0.64
CA PHE A 251 -11.84 7.81 2.08
C PHE A 251 -10.72 7.02 2.75
N SER A 252 -10.00 7.67 3.66
CA SER A 252 -8.93 7.05 4.41
C SER A 252 -9.13 7.18 5.90
N MET A 253 -8.69 6.14 6.59
CA MET A 253 -8.68 6.04 8.04
C MET A 253 -7.28 5.67 8.51
N ARG A 254 -6.81 6.35 9.56
CA ARG A 254 -5.63 5.93 10.33
C ARG A 254 -6.01 5.75 11.79
N GLY A 255 -6.09 4.49 12.20
CA GLY A 255 -6.39 4.16 13.58
C GLY A 255 -5.14 4.04 14.43
N HIS A 256 -5.26 4.46 15.68
CA HIS A 256 -4.23 4.39 16.71
C HIS A 256 -4.69 3.42 17.80
N SER A 257 -3.98 2.31 17.97
CA SER A 257 -4.41 1.24 18.88
C SER A 257 -3.27 0.62 19.65
N VAL A 258 -3.55 -0.01 20.78
CA VAL A 258 -2.59 -0.81 21.54
C VAL A 258 -2.60 -2.27 21.08
N GLY A 259 -1.44 -2.92 21.07
CA GLY A 259 -1.32 -4.35 20.80
C GLY A 259 -2.19 -5.19 21.75
N GLY A 260 -2.96 -6.12 21.19
CA GLY A 260 -3.91 -6.97 21.94
C GLY A 260 -5.37 -6.52 21.91
N TYR A 261 -5.67 -5.31 21.42
CA TYR A 261 -7.04 -4.77 21.37
C TYR A 261 -7.85 -5.26 20.15
N GLY A 262 -7.28 -6.12 19.30
CA GLY A 262 -7.97 -6.71 18.16
C GLY A 262 -8.04 -5.82 16.90
N SER A 263 -7.47 -4.62 16.92
CA SER A 263 -7.65 -3.59 15.88
C SER A 263 -7.21 -3.99 14.48
N VAL A 264 -6.17 -4.83 14.34
CA VAL A 264 -5.79 -5.38 13.03
C VAL A 264 -6.91 -6.22 12.46
N THR A 265 -7.48 -7.14 13.25
CA THR A 265 -8.60 -7.98 12.85
C THR A 265 -9.82 -7.12 12.53
N THR A 266 -10.14 -6.16 13.39
CA THR A 266 -11.21 -5.18 13.14
C THR A 266 -11.03 -4.46 11.81
N ASN A 267 -9.83 -3.98 11.51
CA ASN A 267 -9.55 -3.30 10.25
C ASN A 267 -9.82 -4.21 9.05
N LYS A 268 -9.47 -5.51 9.14
CA LYS A 268 -9.82 -6.51 8.10
C LYS A 268 -11.33 -6.68 7.94
N VAL A 269 -12.07 -6.67 9.05
CA VAL A 269 -13.53 -6.80 9.04
C VAL A 269 -14.17 -5.55 8.42
N ILE A 270 -13.73 -4.35 8.81
CA ILE A 270 -14.18 -3.09 8.20
C ILE A 270 -13.92 -3.10 6.70
N ALA A 271 -12.70 -3.45 6.27
CA ALA A 271 -12.33 -3.57 4.87
C ALA A 271 -13.21 -4.58 4.12
N THR A 272 -13.48 -5.75 4.72
CA THR A 272 -14.36 -6.76 4.12
C THR A 272 -15.79 -6.25 3.97
N ILE A 273 -16.33 -5.53 4.95
CA ILE A 273 -17.67 -4.93 4.88
C ILE A 273 -17.71 -3.87 3.79
N ALA A 274 -16.71 -2.99 3.71
CA ALA A 274 -16.64 -1.97 2.67
C ALA A 274 -16.58 -2.59 1.26
N GLY A 275 -15.83 -3.67 1.07
CA GLY A 275 -15.79 -4.39 -0.20
C GLY A 275 -17.07 -5.18 -0.52
N GLU A 276 -17.54 -6.02 0.40
CA GLU A 276 -18.65 -6.96 0.13
C GLU A 276 -20.04 -6.31 0.22
N VAL A 277 -20.22 -5.28 1.06
CA VAL A 277 -21.53 -4.62 1.28
C VAL A 277 -21.65 -3.37 0.42
N PHE A 278 -20.60 -2.54 0.33
CA PHE A 278 -20.66 -1.28 -0.41
C PHE A 278 -20.06 -1.36 -1.82
N GLY A 279 -19.50 -2.51 -2.22
CA GLY A 279 -18.95 -2.71 -3.56
C GLY A 279 -17.73 -1.83 -3.86
N MET A 280 -16.99 -1.42 -2.83
CA MET A 280 -15.83 -0.53 -2.94
C MET A 280 -14.54 -1.33 -3.08
N ASP A 281 -13.54 -0.72 -3.69
CA ASP A 281 -12.16 -1.19 -3.56
C ASP A 281 -11.60 -0.76 -2.21
N VAL A 282 -10.93 -1.68 -1.54
CA VAL A 282 -10.33 -1.44 -0.23
C VAL A 282 -8.86 -1.76 -0.26
N GLN A 283 -8.10 -1.02 0.54
CA GLN A 283 -6.72 -1.31 0.86
C GLN A 283 -6.55 -1.14 2.37
N ALA A 284 -6.10 -2.17 3.06
CA ALA A 284 -5.94 -2.14 4.52
C ALA A 284 -4.65 -2.81 4.97
N TYR A 285 -3.83 -2.09 5.73
CA TYR A 285 -2.55 -2.62 6.21
C TYR A 285 -2.21 -2.09 7.62
N PRO A 286 -1.61 -2.93 8.48
CA PRO A 286 -1.04 -2.47 9.73
C PRO A 286 0.38 -1.93 9.54
N LYS A 287 0.77 -0.94 10.34
CA LYS A 287 2.17 -0.54 10.50
C LYS A 287 2.69 -1.07 11.81
N TYR A 288 3.54 -2.09 11.72
CA TYR A 288 4.21 -2.66 12.89
C TYR A 288 5.56 -1.99 13.08
N GLY A 289 5.79 -1.47 14.29
CA GLY A 289 7.13 -1.14 14.75
C GLY A 289 7.90 -2.40 15.18
N SER A 290 9.15 -2.22 15.59
CA SER A 290 9.99 -3.31 16.10
C SER A 290 9.60 -3.77 17.51
N GLU A 291 8.70 -3.02 18.15
CA GLU A 291 8.33 -3.18 19.55
C GLU A 291 7.29 -4.28 19.73
N LYS A 292 7.59 -5.26 20.60
CA LYS A 292 6.80 -6.49 20.70
C LYS A 292 5.44 -6.30 21.41
N LYS A 293 5.29 -5.32 22.32
CA LYS A 293 4.04 -4.98 23.05
C LYS A 293 4.07 -3.56 23.65
N GLY A 294 2.90 -2.93 23.77
CA GLY A 294 2.67 -1.76 24.65
C GLY A 294 2.70 -0.39 23.98
N LEU A 295 3.32 -0.24 22.81
CA LEU A 295 3.26 0.99 22.04
C LEU A 295 2.07 1.03 21.07
N PRO A 296 1.53 2.22 20.75
CA PRO A 296 0.53 2.40 19.72
C PRO A 296 1.00 1.81 18.40
N THR A 297 0.18 0.93 17.85
CA THR A 297 0.26 0.40 16.50
C THR A 297 -0.71 1.20 15.66
N THR A 298 -0.21 1.80 14.59
CA THR A 298 -1.04 2.45 13.59
C THR A 298 -1.52 1.43 12.57
N TYR A 299 -2.74 1.60 12.08
CA TYR A 299 -3.28 0.81 10.99
C TYR A 299 -4.03 1.72 10.05
N TYR A 300 -3.98 1.36 8.78
CA TYR A 300 -4.46 2.17 7.68
C TYR A 300 -5.56 1.44 6.94
N LEU A 301 -6.52 2.21 6.45
CA LEU A 301 -7.57 1.76 5.56
C LEU A 301 -7.80 2.86 4.55
N THR A 302 -7.84 2.51 3.28
CA THR A 302 -8.33 3.35 2.19
C THR A 302 -9.48 2.61 1.53
N ILE A 303 -10.55 3.33 1.25
CA ILE A 303 -11.75 2.85 0.55
C ILE A 303 -11.97 3.80 -0.62
N ALA A 304 -12.13 3.25 -1.81
CA ALA A 304 -12.36 4.03 -3.02
C ALA A 304 -13.31 3.28 -3.96
N LYS A 305 -13.91 4.00 -4.90
CA LYS A 305 -14.70 3.39 -5.98
C LYS A 305 -13.81 2.77 -7.06
N ASP A 306 -12.62 3.33 -7.24
CA ASP A 306 -11.63 2.91 -8.22
C ASP A 306 -10.42 2.25 -7.53
N HIS A 307 -9.59 1.56 -8.33
CA HIS A 307 -8.38 0.88 -7.85
C HIS A 307 -7.48 1.83 -7.05
N ILE A 308 -7.05 1.38 -5.86
CA ILE A 308 -6.21 2.15 -4.96
C ILE A 308 -4.74 1.91 -5.31
N ARG A 309 -4.08 2.95 -5.81
CA ARG A 309 -2.67 2.88 -6.26
C ARG A 309 -1.63 3.27 -5.20
N VAL A 310 -2.07 3.91 -4.12
CA VAL A 310 -1.16 4.47 -3.09
C VAL A 310 -0.74 3.37 -2.12
N HIS A 311 0.54 3.03 -2.06
CA HIS A 311 1.15 1.99 -1.23
C HIS A 311 2.18 2.60 -0.28
N SER A 312 1.75 3.59 0.49
CA SER A 312 2.54 4.33 1.46
C SER A 312 1.68 4.78 2.64
N GLU A 313 2.30 5.24 3.71
CA GLU A 313 1.61 5.94 4.81
C GLU A 313 0.71 7.08 4.31
N LEU A 314 -0.43 7.25 4.99
CA LEU A 314 -1.45 8.24 4.65
C LEU A 314 -1.19 9.55 5.39
N GLU A 315 -0.95 10.61 4.62
CA GLU A 315 -0.83 12.01 5.09
C GLU A 315 -2.14 12.79 4.98
N HIS A 316 -3.17 12.18 4.40
CA HIS A 316 -4.51 12.73 4.28
C HIS A 316 -5.50 11.67 4.76
N VAL A 317 -6.22 11.97 5.84
CA VAL A 317 -7.17 11.04 6.45
C VAL A 317 -8.46 11.74 6.87
N GLU A 318 -9.57 11.09 6.58
CA GLU A 318 -10.92 11.58 6.88
C GLU A 318 -11.41 11.07 8.24
N PHE A 319 -10.86 9.96 8.75
CA PHE A 319 -11.24 9.40 10.04
C PHE A 319 -10.05 8.90 10.87
N ILE A 320 -9.97 9.33 12.13
CA ILE A 320 -8.93 8.93 13.08
C ILE A 320 -9.58 8.31 14.33
N PRO A 321 -9.64 6.97 14.43
CA PRO A 321 -10.03 6.33 15.66
C PRO A 321 -8.86 6.18 16.64
N LEU A 322 -9.02 6.78 17.82
CA LEU A 322 -8.09 6.71 18.95
C LEU A 322 -8.63 5.72 19.97
N ASN A 323 -8.12 4.49 19.93
CA ASN A 323 -8.51 3.45 20.89
C ASN A 323 -7.86 3.66 22.27
N ASP A 324 -6.87 4.54 22.36
CA ASP A 324 -6.25 4.99 23.61
C ASP A 324 -5.82 6.47 23.45
N VAL A 325 -6.28 7.34 24.35
CA VAL A 325 -5.90 8.76 24.40
C VAL A 325 -4.41 8.98 24.68
N ASN A 326 -3.70 7.99 25.20
CA ASN A 326 -2.25 8.03 25.38
C ASN A 326 -1.49 8.22 24.05
N ALA A 327 -2.12 7.95 22.90
CA ALA A 327 -1.54 8.27 21.60
C ALA A 327 -1.05 9.73 21.50
N PHE A 328 -1.77 10.68 22.12
CA PHE A 328 -1.38 12.10 22.15
C PHE A 328 -0.10 12.39 22.95
N ASN A 329 0.32 11.49 23.84
CA ASN A 329 1.56 11.64 24.63
C ASN A 329 2.79 11.09 23.89
N LEU A 330 2.57 10.28 22.85
CA LEU A 330 3.63 9.56 22.14
C LEU A 330 3.94 10.22 20.79
N GLU A 331 2.91 10.69 20.10
CA GLU A 331 3.05 11.37 18.81
C GLU A 331 1.92 12.37 18.57
N ASN A 332 1.87 12.98 17.38
CA ASN A 332 0.72 13.76 16.92
C ASN A 332 -0.24 12.86 16.14
N PRO A 333 -1.25 12.22 16.78
CA PRO A 333 -2.14 11.33 16.08
C PRO A 333 -3.06 12.04 15.08
N LEU A 334 -3.15 13.39 15.13
CA LEU A 334 -3.97 14.22 14.25
C LEU A 334 -3.24 14.67 12.97
N ALA A 335 -1.96 14.30 12.80
CA ALA A 335 -1.20 14.65 11.60
C ALA A 335 -1.93 14.18 10.34
N GLY A 336 -2.15 15.06 9.37
CA GLY A 336 -2.85 14.72 8.13
C GLY A 336 -4.38 14.64 8.22
N LEU A 337 -5.01 15.01 9.35
CA LEU A 337 -6.46 15.11 9.43
C LEU A 337 -7.01 16.14 8.43
N SER A 338 -7.88 15.68 7.53
CA SER A 338 -8.59 16.50 6.55
C SER A 338 -9.52 17.52 7.23
N ASP A 339 -9.79 18.64 6.57
CA ASP A 339 -10.79 19.60 7.04
C ASP A 339 -12.18 18.92 7.09
N ASN A 340 -12.96 19.21 8.13
CA ASN A 340 -14.21 18.52 8.46
C ASN A 340 -14.05 17.01 8.76
N GLY A 341 -12.82 16.56 8.99
CA GLY A 341 -12.52 15.17 9.34
C GLY A 341 -13.13 14.74 10.67
N MET A 342 -13.11 13.44 10.90
CA MET A 342 -13.75 12.79 12.03
C MET A 342 -12.71 12.19 12.97
N VAL A 343 -12.92 12.34 14.27
CA VAL A 343 -12.06 11.72 15.29
C VAL A 343 -12.93 10.95 16.27
N PHE A 344 -12.59 9.70 16.50
CA PHE A 344 -13.19 8.90 17.57
C PHE A 344 -12.22 8.78 18.75
N VAL A 345 -12.74 8.94 19.97
CA VAL A 345 -11.96 8.85 21.20
C VAL A 345 -12.57 7.79 22.12
N GLN A 346 -11.81 6.75 22.43
CA GLN A 346 -12.17 5.85 23.53
C GLN A 346 -12.13 6.62 24.85
N SER A 347 -13.23 6.62 25.60
CA SER A 347 -13.29 7.26 26.91
C SER A 347 -14.28 6.57 27.85
N PRO A 348 -13.93 6.34 29.13
CA PRO A 348 -14.87 5.84 30.12
C PRO A 348 -15.80 6.92 30.68
N LYS A 349 -15.59 8.19 30.32
CA LYS A 349 -16.42 9.31 30.78
C LYS A 349 -17.69 9.39 29.95
N THR A 350 -18.79 9.82 30.56
CA THR A 350 -20.10 9.96 29.90
C THR A 350 -20.43 11.40 29.53
N GLU A 351 -19.85 12.37 30.23
CA GLU A 351 -20.11 13.79 29.99
C GLU A 351 -19.20 14.36 28.91
N THR A 352 -19.80 14.95 27.86
CA THR A 352 -19.07 15.47 26.69
C THR A 352 -18.03 16.53 27.06
N ALA A 353 -18.31 17.37 28.05
CA ALA A 353 -17.37 18.38 28.54
C ALA A 353 -16.14 17.77 29.21
N GLU A 354 -16.31 16.68 29.95
CA GLU A 354 -15.20 16.01 30.63
C GLU A 354 -14.34 15.16 29.69
N ILE A 355 -14.98 14.54 28.68
CA ILE A 355 -14.29 13.85 27.58
C ILE A 355 -13.43 14.87 26.83
N TRP A 356 -14.03 16.00 26.43
CA TRP A 356 -13.31 17.06 25.73
C TRP A 356 -12.17 17.64 26.58
N ALA A 357 -12.39 17.82 27.88
CA ALA A 357 -11.36 18.30 28.80
C ALA A 357 -10.13 17.38 28.88
N ALA A 358 -10.29 16.08 28.64
CA ALA A 358 -9.19 15.10 28.63
C ALA A 358 -8.32 15.17 27.36
N VAL A 359 -8.84 15.68 26.25
CA VAL A 359 -8.05 15.89 25.02
C VAL A 359 -7.04 17.03 25.24
N PRO A 360 -5.75 16.88 24.91
CA PRO A 360 -4.76 17.93 25.15
C PRO A 360 -5.09 19.26 24.48
N ALA A 361 -4.73 20.38 25.13
CA ALA A 361 -5.07 21.73 24.67
C ALA A 361 -4.59 22.03 23.24
N TRP A 362 -3.43 21.51 22.82
CA TRP A 362 -2.96 21.68 21.44
C TRP A 362 -3.84 20.91 20.44
N ALA A 363 -4.27 19.69 20.77
CA ALA A 363 -5.11 18.86 19.94
C ALA A 363 -6.51 19.44 19.82
N ARG A 364 -7.07 19.93 20.93
CA ARG A 364 -8.36 20.64 20.94
C ARG A 364 -8.39 21.82 19.96
N ARG A 365 -7.35 22.66 19.97
CA ARG A 365 -7.21 23.78 19.03
C ARG A 365 -7.16 23.31 17.59
N ASN A 366 -6.38 22.27 17.30
CA ASN A 366 -6.25 21.72 15.95
C ASN A 366 -7.60 21.19 15.43
N LEU A 367 -8.32 20.39 16.24
CA LEU A 367 -9.65 19.88 15.91
C LEU A 367 -10.68 21.00 15.67
N ILE A 368 -10.62 22.07 16.47
CA ILE A 368 -11.49 23.24 16.27
C ILE A 368 -11.17 23.93 14.94
N GLN A 369 -9.89 24.19 14.66
CA GLN A 369 -9.42 24.84 13.44
C GLN A 369 -9.80 24.04 12.19
N LYS A 370 -9.68 22.71 12.26
CA LYS A 370 -10.06 21.78 11.19
C LYS A 370 -11.57 21.58 11.04
N ASN A 371 -12.38 22.25 11.85
CA ASN A 371 -13.83 22.00 11.94
C ASN A 371 -14.17 20.50 12.10
N ALA A 372 -13.34 19.77 12.84
CA ALA A 372 -13.47 18.33 12.98
C ALA A 372 -14.69 17.95 13.83
N ARG A 373 -15.29 16.79 13.50
CA ARG A 373 -16.33 16.15 14.30
C ARG A 373 -15.68 15.17 15.27
N VAL A 374 -16.01 15.28 16.56
CA VAL A 374 -15.40 14.46 17.60
C VAL A 374 -16.45 13.56 18.23
N PHE A 375 -16.20 12.27 18.21
CA PHE A 375 -17.06 11.24 18.77
C PHE A 375 -16.36 10.52 19.92
N ALA A 376 -17.15 10.00 20.85
CA ALA A 376 -16.62 9.25 21.98
C ALA A 376 -17.55 8.13 22.42
N LEU A 377 -16.93 7.05 22.91
CA LEU A 377 -17.63 5.89 23.46
C LEU A 377 -16.69 5.07 24.37
N ASP A 378 -17.25 4.46 25.41
CA ASP A 378 -16.52 3.48 26.23
C ASP A 378 -16.56 2.09 25.60
N THR A 379 -15.68 1.86 24.62
CA THR A 379 -15.57 0.55 23.95
C THR A 379 -15.13 -0.57 24.89
N VAL A 380 -14.37 -0.24 25.95
CA VAL A 380 -13.87 -1.20 26.95
C VAL A 380 -15.03 -1.74 27.78
N LYS A 381 -15.89 -0.85 28.29
CA LYS A 381 -17.08 -1.23 29.05
C LYS A 381 -18.03 -2.09 28.22
N ILE A 382 -18.37 -1.64 27.01
CA ILE A 382 -19.26 -2.39 26.11
C ILE A 382 -18.70 -3.78 25.83
N ALA A 383 -17.41 -3.88 25.49
CA ALA A 383 -16.78 -5.17 25.20
C ALA A 383 -16.79 -6.12 26.41
N LYS A 384 -16.63 -5.60 27.64
CA LYS A 384 -16.73 -6.39 28.88
C LYS A 384 -18.15 -6.87 29.17
N GLU A 385 -19.15 -6.04 28.90
CA GLU A 385 -20.56 -6.35 29.15
C GLU A 385 -21.11 -7.36 28.14
N VAL A 386 -20.68 -7.26 26.88
CA VAL A 386 -21.23 -8.08 25.78
C VAL A 386 -20.53 -9.43 25.64
N SER A 387 -19.21 -9.50 25.85
CA SER A 387 -18.45 -10.72 25.61
C SER A 387 -18.71 -11.79 26.67
N SER A 388 -19.20 -12.95 26.23
CA SER A 388 -19.38 -14.14 27.08
C SER A 388 -18.07 -14.81 27.49
N LEU A 389 -16.96 -14.50 26.81
CA LEU A 389 -15.64 -15.08 27.06
C LEU A 389 -14.64 -14.02 27.54
N ALA A 390 -13.93 -14.31 28.63
CA ALA A 390 -13.01 -13.37 29.27
C ALA A 390 -11.82 -12.98 28.36
N ASP A 391 -11.30 -13.92 27.56
CA ASP A 391 -10.18 -13.69 26.66
C ASP A 391 -10.54 -12.80 25.45
N LEU A 392 -11.84 -12.64 25.17
CA LEU A 392 -12.35 -11.81 24.07
C LEU A 392 -12.74 -10.39 24.50
N GLN A 393 -12.97 -10.14 25.79
CA GLN A 393 -13.36 -8.83 26.31
C GLN A 393 -12.40 -7.71 25.86
N GLN A 394 -11.09 -7.99 25.83
CA GLN A 394 -10.11 -7.00 25.40
C GLN A 394 -10.11 -6.78 23.87
N ARG A 395 -10.35 -7.84 23.09
CA ARG A 395 -10.30 -7.79 21.62
C ARG A 395 -11.59 -7.24 20.99
N MET A 396 -12.72 -7.40 21.68
CA MET A 396 -14.03 -7.01 21.17
C MET A 396 -14.24 -5.48 21.15
N GLN A 397 -13.36 -4.71 21.80
CA GLN A 397 -13.33 -3.24 21.72
C GLN A 397 -13.21 -2.75 20.27
N GLY A 398 -12.38 -3.41 19.47
CA GLY A 398 -12.28 -3.09 18.05
C GLY A 398 -13.58 -3.36 17.28
N ILE A 399 -14.38 -4.34 17.69
CA ILE A 399 -15.67 -4.63 17.04
C ILE A 399 -16.72 -3.57 17.41
N VAL A 400 -16.64 -2.98 18.61
CA VAL A 400 -17.45 -1.78 18.92
C VAL A 400 -17.10 -0.63 17.98
N LEU A 401 -15.81 -0.43 17.66
CA LEU A 401 -15.36 0.58 16.71
C LEU A 401 -15.92 0.35 15.29
N LEU A 402 -16.17 -0.89 14.88
CA LEU A 402 -16.86 -1.15 13.61
C LEU A 402 -18.27 -0.53 13.61
N GLY A 403 -19.03 -0.63 14.70
CA GLY A 403 -20.33 0.04 14.82
C GLY A 403 -20.22 1.57 14.72
N VAL A 404 -19.21 2.14 15.38
CA VAL A 404 -18.90 3.58 15.27
C VAL A 404 -18.60 3.96 13.82
N PHE A 405 -17.73 3.22 13.16
CA PHE A 405 -17.36 3.42 11.76
C PHE A 405 -18.60 3.44 10.86
N LEU A 406 -19.49 2.46 10.98
CA LEU A 406 -20.70 2.37 10.17
C LEU A 406 -21.68 3.53 10.40
N ARG A 407 -21.68 4.14 11.59
CA ARG A 407 -22.53 5.30 11.92
C ARG A 407 -21.98 6.62 11.41
N VAL A 408 -20.66 6.84 11.54
CA VAL A 408 -20.07 8.16 11.29
C VAL A 408 -19.61 8.36 9.85
N THR A 409 -19.28 7.26 9.16
CA THR A 409 -18.77 7.33 7.79
C THR A 409 -19.89 7.49 6.76
N PRO A 410 -19.60 8.09 5.60
CA PRO A 410 -20.63 8.41 4.62
C PRO A 410 -21.23 7.17 3.92
N PHE A 411 -20.57 6.02 3.96
CA PHE A 411 -20.93 4.85 3.16
C PHE A 411 -22.35 4.33 3.38
N THR A 412 -22.80 4.27 4.64
CA THR A 412 -24.17 3.83 4.95
C THR A 412 -25.20 4.78 4.35
N ALA A 413 -24.98 6.09 4.50
CA ALA A 413 -25.88 7.11 3.98
C ALA A 413 -25.88 7.17 2.45
N GLU A 414 -24.71 7.03 1.81
CA GLU A 414 -24.55 7.11 0.36
C GLU A 414 -25.03 5.85 -0.37
N SER A 415 -24.91 4.68 0.25
CA SER A 415 -25.32 3.41 -0.37
C SER A 415 -26.84 3.21 -0.39
N GLY A 416 -27.60 3.97 0.40
CA GLY A 416 -29.05 3.82 0.53
C GLY A 416 -29.49 2.49 1.15
N VAL A 417 -28.56 1.74 1.74
CA VAL A 417 -28.82 0.44 2.37
C VAL A 417 -29.62 0.66 3.66
N SER A 418 -30.69 -0.13 3.86
CA SER A 418 -31.49 -0.08 5.08
C SER A 418 -30.66 -0.52 6.29
N GLU A 419 -30.99 -0.06 7.50
CA GLU A 419 -30.31 -0.54 8.72
C GLU A 419 -30.39 -2.08 8.83
N GLU A 420 -31.54 -2.67 8.46
CA GLU A 420 -31.72 -4.12 8.49
C GLU A 420 -30.74 -4.85 7.55
N ASP A 421 -30.62 -4.40 6.31
CA ASP A 421 -29.74 -5.03 5.32
C ASP A 421 -28.26 -4.77 5.62
N LEU A 422 -27.94 -3.62 6.21
CA LEU A 422 -26.61 -3.32 6.74
C LEU A 422 -26.21 -4.36 7.78
N PHE A 423 -27.04 -4.58 8.80
CA PHE A 423 -26.74 -5.54 9.87
C PHE A 423 -26.71 -7.00 9.38
N LYS A 424 -27.50 -7.37 8.36
CA LYS A 424 -27.34 -8.67 7.67
C LYS A 424 -25.98 -8.80 6.99
N GLY A 425 -25.51 -7.76 6.31
CA GLY A 425 -24.18 -7.72 5.69
C GLY A 425 -23.05 -7.85 6.72
N VAL A 426 -23.18 -7.11 7.84
CA VAL A 426 -22.26 -7.20 8.99
C VAL A 426 -22.23 -8.61 9.56
N GLU A 427 -23.39 -9.24 9.78
CA GLU A 427 -23.48 -10.62 10.30
C GLU A 427 -22.76 -11.61 9.39
N LYS A 428 -22.98 -11.52 8.07
CA LYS A 428 -22.30 -12.38 7.09
C LYS A 428 -20.78 -12.25 7.20
N ALA A 429 -20.26 -11.02 7.29
CA ALA A 429 -18.82 -10.77 7.47
C ALA A 429 -18.30 -11.32 8.81
N LEU A 430 -19.01 -11.08 9.91
CA LEU A 430 -18.63 -11.58 11.23
C LEU A 430 -18.61 -13.12 11.28
N ARG A 431 -19.57 -13.80 10.63
CA ARG A 431 -19.60 -15.26 10.51
C ARG A 431 -18.38 -15.82 9.78
N LYS A 432 -17.89 -15.14 8.74
CA LYS A 432 -16.66 -15.52 8.01
C LYS A 432 -15.43 -15.53 8.92
N TYR A 433 -15.30 -14.53 9.79
CA TYR A 433 -14.15 -14.39 10.70
C TYR A 433 -14.27 -15.19 12.00
N PHE A 434 -15.47 -15.23 12.59
CA PHE A 434 -15.69 -15.72 13.95
C PHE A 434 -16.58 -16.96 14.03
N GLY A 435 -17.20 -17.42 12.94
CA GLY A 435 -18.13 -18.56 12.95
C GLY A 435 -17.52 -19.86 13.48
N LYS A 436 -16.22 -20.10 13.24
CA LYS A 436 -15.49 -21.26 13.80
C LYS A 436 -15.33 -21.22 15.32
N ARG A 437 -15.58 -20.06 15.96
CA ARG A 437 -15.54 -19.89 17.42
C ARG A 437 -16.89 -20.12 18.09
N GLY A 438 -17.93 -20.45 17.32
CA GLY A 438 -19.27 -20.77 17.81
C GLY A 438 -20.26 -19.61 17.71
N GLU A 439 -21.54 -19.97 17.70
CA GLU A 439 -22.65 -19.03 17.47
C GLU A 439 -22.72 -17.92 18.51
N ARG A 440 -22.48 -18.25 19.79
CA ARG A 440 -22.50 -17.26 20.87
C ARG A 440 -21.50 -16.13 20.63
N VAL A 441 -20.30 -16.45 20.15
CA VAL A 441 -19.27 -15.46 19.84
C VAL A 441 -19.73 -14.55 18.69
N VAL A 442 -20.41 -15.09 17.67
CA VAL A 442 -20.96 -14.28 16.57
C VAL A 442 -22.01 -13.29 17.11
N GLN A 443 -22.93 -13.75 17.95
CA GLN A 443 -23.97 -12.91 18.54
C GLN A 443 -23.40 -11.82 19.46
N ASP A 444 -22.41 -12.15 20.29
CA ASP A 444 -21.71 -11.15 21.12
C ASP A 444 -21.02 -10.08 20.22
N ASN A 445 -20.39 -10.48 19.11
CA ASN A 445 -19.81 -9.49 18.18
C ASN A 445 -20.88 -8.62 17.51
N LEU A 446 -22.03 -9.18 17.14
CA LEU A 446 -23.14 -8.41 16.57
C LEU A 446 -23.69 -7.37 17.54
N GLU A 447 -23.89 -7.77 18.79
CA GLU A 447 -24.34 -6.85 19.84
C GLU A 447 -23.30 -5.75 20.11
N ALA A 448 -22.00 -6.08 20.08
CA ALA A 448 -20.94 -5.07 20.20
C ALA A 448 -20.98 -4.05 19.05
N VAL A 449 -21.24 -4.47 17.81
CA VAL A 449 -21.44 -3.56 16.67
C VAL A 449 -22.69 -2.71 16.88
N SER A 450 -23.82 -3.31 17.27
CA SER A 450 -25.09 -2.62 17.51
C SER A 450 -24.95 -1.52 18.55
N ARG A 451 -24.31 -1.81 19.69
CA ARG A 451 -24.05 -0.82 20.75
C ARG A 451 -23.07 0.25 20.30
N GLY A 452 -22.01 -0.12 19.58
CA GLY A 452 -21.09 0.84 18.96
C GLY A 452 -21.79 1.81 18.01
N TYR A 453 -22.76 1.31 17.25
CA TYR A 453 -23.58 2.11 16.36
C TYR A 453 -24.56 2.99 17.14
N ARG A 454 -25.23 2.50 18.19
CA ARG A 454 -26.35 3.22 18.83
C ARG A 454 -25.93 4.16 19.96
N GLU A 455 -24.95 3.78 20.78
CA GLU A 455 -24.57 4.50 22.01
C GLU A 455 -23.54 5.62 21.79
N LEU A 456 -23.11 5.85 20.54
CA LEU A 456 -22.10 6.84 20.20
C LEU A 456 -22.50 8.27 20.62
N LEU A 457 -21.59 8.96 21.31
CA LEU A 457 -21.72 10.37 21.67
C LEU A 457 -20.96 11.24 20.67
N GLU A 458 -21.59 12.30 20.16
CA GLU A 458 -20.91 13.38 19.43
C GLU A 458 -20.69 14.55 20.38
N ILE A 459 -19.45 15.05 20.48
CA ILE A 459 -19.11 16.21 21.30
C ILE A 459 -19.65 17.46 20.58
N PRO A 460 -20.63 18.18 21.16
CA PRO A 460 -21.23 19.31 20.48
C PRO A 460 -20.22 20.45 20.25
N ARG A 461 -20.33 21.14 19.11
CA ARG A 461 -19.42 22.23 18.75
C ARG A 461 -19.34 23.33 19.82
N GLN A 462 -20.46 23.63 20.48
CA GLN A 462 -20.51 24.59 21.59
C GLN A 462 -19.63 24.17 22.79
N VAL A 463 -19.60 22.87 23.11
CA VAL A 463 -18.74 22.31 24.18
C VAL A 463 -17.28 22.42 23.76
N MET A 464 -16.98 22.14 22.49
CA MET A 464 -15.64 22.27 21.96
C MET A 464 -15.10 23.71 22.12
N LEU A 465 -15.91 24.69 21.70
CA LEU A 465 -15.56 26.11 21.74
C LEU A 465 -15.51 26.70 23.15
N ALA A 466 -16.26 26.16 24.12
CA ALA A 466 -16.23 26.60 25.51
C ALA A 466 -14.90 26.28 26.21
N ASN A 467 -14.19 25.24 25.78
CA ASN A 467 -12.88 24.86 26.30
C ASN A 467 -11.89 24.56 25.16
N PRO A 468 -11.38 25.58 24.46
CA PRO A 468 -10.45 25.37 23.34
C PRO A 468 -9.07 24.91 23.81
N GLY A 469 -8.78 24.97 25.12
CA GLY A 469 -7.43 24.86 25.68
C GLY A 469 -6.72 26.22 25.63
N LYS A 470 -6.52 26.87 26.78
CA LYS A 470 -5.73 28.10 26.87
C LYS A 470 -4.28 27.80 26.50
N ALA A 471 -3.62 28.73 25.81
CA ALA A 471 -2.19 28.62 25.53
C ALA A 471 -1.44 28.58 26.86
N GLN A 472 -0.81 27.45 27.19
CA GLN A 472 0.37 27.52 28.02
C GLN A 472 1.44 28.17 27.15
N VAL A 473 1.79 29.40 27.48
CA VAL A 473 3.07 29.99 27.11
C VAL A 473 4.12 29.07 27.71
N VAL A 474 4.67 28.16 26.90
CA VAL A 474 5.89 27.45 27.27
C VAL A 474 6.98 28.51 27.18
N ALA A 475 7.41 29.00 28.34
CA ALA A 475 8.55 29.88 28.44
C ALA A 475 9.82 29.07 28.11
N GLN A 476 10.49 29.52 27.03
CA GLN A 476 11.84 29.22 26.54
C GLN A 476 12.13 27.80 26.03
#